data_AF-A0AAU6QPP6-F1
#
_entry.id   AF-A0AAU6QPP6-F1
#
_cell.length_a   1.000
_cell.length_b   1.000
_cell.length_c   1.000
_cell.angle_alpha   90.00
_cell.angle_beta   90.00
_cell.angle_gamma   90.00
#
_symmetry.space_group_name_H-M   'P 1'
#
loop_
_entity.id
_entity.type
_entity.pdbx_description
1 polymer ?
#
loop_
_entity_poly.entity_id
_entity_poly.type
_entity_poly.pdbx_seq_one_letter_code
_entity_poly.pdbx_strand_id
1 'polypeptide(L)'
;MKNQEMSRQLQRLDSLFKRAAEASNGDFDLQSHWARYLCVLVSGFVENGVKEIYSEYVSHGASKPVADYAIAHLSTIQNPKAEKILTIAGSFKKEWREELEKYLEDDGRKDAIDSIMANRHQIAHGKDVGITLVRIHEFFKKIVDIFKLIEQQCGA
;
A
#
# COMPACT_ATOMS: atom_id res chain seq x y z
N MET A 1 -5.81 11.41 2.51
CA MET A 1 -4.99 10.89 3.61
C MET A 1 -4.47 12.09 4.37
N LYS A 2 -4.43 12.00 5.69
CA LYS A 2 -3.97 13.05 6.59
C LYS A 2 -2.47 12.99 6.81
N ASN A 3 -1.88 11.80 6.88
CA ASN A 3 -0.45 11.60 6.87
C ASN A 3 0.14 12.24 5.59
N GLN A 4 1.07 13.18 5.78
CA GLN A 4 1.54 14.06 4.71
C GLN A 4 2.30 13.29 3.62
N GLU A 5 3.14 12.33 4.02
CA GLU A 5 3.92 11.53 3.08
C GLU A 5 3.00 10.65 2.22
N MET A 6 2.02 10.01 2.85
CA MET A 6 1.05 9.20 2.14
C MET A 6 0.16 10.02 1.21
N SER A 7 -0.27 11.23 1.63
CA SER A 7 -1.01 12.17 0.79
C SER A 7 -0.20 12.58 -0.45
N ARG A 8 1.09 12.87 -0.28
CA ARG A 8 2.01 13.20 -1.37
C ARG A 8 2.15 12.04 -2.36
N GLN A 9 2.36 10.81 -1.86
CA GLN A 9 2.48 9.63 -2.73
C GLN A 9 1.18 9.33 -3.48
N LEU A 10 0.03 9.46 -2.82
CA LEU A 10 -1.29 9.30 -3.44
C LEU A 10 -1.48 10.26 -4.62
N GLN A 11 -1.27 11.56 -4.40
CA GLN A 11 -1.39 12.58 -5.45
C GLN A 11 -0.46 12.32 -6.63
N ARG A 12 0.79 11.91 -6.34
CA ARG A 12 1.78 11.56 -7.37
C ARG A 12 1.32 10.36 -8.19
N LEU A 13 0.84 9.30 -7.54
CA LEU A 13 0.36 8.10 -8.21
C LEU A 13 -0.88 8.37 -9.06
N ASP A 14 -1.87 9.09 -8.52
CA ASP A 14 -3.08 9.49 -9.27
C ASP A 14 -2.73 10.28 -10.55
N SER A 15 -1.82 11.25 -10.43
CA SER A 15 -1.33 12.02 -11.58
C SER A 15 -0.62 11.11 -12.59
N LEU A 16 0.19 10.17 -12.12
CA LEU A 16 0.92 9.25 -12.98
C LEU A 16 0.00 8.26 -13.71
N PHE A 17 -1.05 7.74 -13.06
CA PHE A 17 -2.04 6.89 -13.73
C PHE A 17 -2.71 7.62 -14.90
N LYS A 18 -3.09 8.89 -14.72
CA LYS A 18 -3.68 9.72 -15.80
C LYS A 18 -2.71 9.89 -16.95
N ARG A 19 -1.47 10.32 -16.65
CA ARG A 19 -0.42 10.52 -17.66
C ARG A 19 -0.06 9.23 -18.39
N ALA A 20 -0.03 8.09 -17.70
CA ALA A 20 0.23 6.79 -18.31
C ALA A 20 -0.88 6.40 -19.29
N ALA A 21 -2.14 6.62 -18.92
CA ALA A 21 -3.28 6.35 -19.81
C ALA A 21 -3.24 7.24 -21.07
N GLU A 22 -3.00 8.54 -20.90
CA GLU A 22 -2.86 9.50 -22.00
C GLU A 22 -1.67 9.17 -22.90
N ALA A 23 -0.49 8.94 -22.33
CA ALA A 23 0.73 8.64 -23.08
C ALA A 23 0.66 7.32 -23.83
N SER A 24 -0.13 6.36 -23.34
CA SER A 24 -0.30 5.10 -24.04
C SER A 24 -1.18 5.23 -25.30
N ASN A 25 -2.08 6.22 -25.36
CA ASN A 25 -2.94 6.48 -26.53
C ASN A 25 -3.58 5.22 -27.17
N GLY A 26 -4.01 4.26 -26.34
CA GLY A 26 -4.62 3.00 -26.79
C GLY A 26 -3.64 1.87 -27.19
N ASP A 27 -2.33 2.11 -27.13
CA ASP A 27 -1.30 1.08 -27.34
C ASP A 27 -1.24 0.11 -26.14
N PHE A 28 -1.62 -1.14 -26.38
CA PHE A 28 -1.67 -2.17 -25.34
C PHE A 28 -0.29 -2.58 -24.81
N ASP A 29 0.74 -2.57 -25.66
CA ASP A 29 2.10 -2.93 -25.23
C ASP A 29 2.65 -1.85 -24.31
N LEU A 30 2.46 -0.58 -24.68
CA LEU A 30 2.85 0.55 -23.84
C LEU A 30 2.06 0.58 -22.53
N GLN A 31 0.76 0.28 -22.56
CA GLN A 31 -0.05 0.13 -21.33
C GLN A 31 0.49 -0.98 -20.42
N SER A 32 0.93 -2.10 -20.99
CA SER A 32 1.52 -3.21 -20.24
C SER A 32 2.82 -2.79 -19.54
N HIS A 33 3.70 -2.05 -20.24
CA HIS A 33 4.90 -1.47 -19.63
C HIS A 33 4.57 -0.50 -18.47
N TRP A 34 3.60 0.39 -18.66
CA TRP A 34 3.14 1.29 -17.60
C TRP A 34 2.53 0.54 -16.42
N ALA A 35 1.75 -0.53 -16.68
CA ALA A 35 1.15 -1.35 -15.63
C ALA A 35 2.21 -1.98 -14.73
N ARG A 36 3.30 -2.52 -15.31
CA ARG A 36 4.44 -3.06 -14.55
C ARG A 36 5.12 -1.98 -13.71
N TYR A 37 5.39 -0.82 -14.29
CA TYR A 37 6.01 0.28 -13.56
C TYR A 37 5.12 0.77 -12.39
N LEU A 38 3.84 1.00 -12.64
CA LEU A 38 2.88 1.43 -11.63
C LEU A 38 2.68 0.35 -10.56
N CYS A 39 2.72 -0.93 -10.90
CA CYS A 39 2.69 -2.02 -9.90
C CYS A 39 3.85 -1.90 -8.91
N VAL A 40 5.07 -1.60 -9.38
CA VAL A 40 6.23 -1.39 -8.51
C VAL A 40 6.02 -0.17 -7.62
N LEU A 41 5.53 0.95 -8.16
CA LEU A 41 5.29 2.15 -7.36
C LEU A 41 4.17 1.99 -6.33
N VAL A 42 3.07 1.33 -6.70
CA VAL A 42 1.97 1.01 -5.77
C VAL A 42 2.48 0.06 -4.68
N SER A 43 3.40 -0.86 -4.99
CA SER A 43 4.01 -1.71 -3.96
C SER A 43 4.81 -0.90 -2.93
N GLY A 44 5.54 0.13 -3.39
CA GLY A 44 6.24 1.06 -2.50
C GLY A 44 5.27 1.89 -1.65
N PHE A 45 4.12 2.29 -2.20
CA PHE A 45 3.05 2.94 -1.45
C PHE A 45 2.52 2.06 -0.31
N VAL A 46 2.37 0.75 -0.54
CA VAL A 46 1.95 -0.20 0.51
C VAL A 46 3.00 -0.30 1.62
N GLU A 47 4.27 -0.48 1.26
CA GLU A 47 5.38 -0.54 2.23
C GLU A 47 5.45 0.73 3.08
N ASN A 48 5.39 1.89 2.42
CA ASN A 48 5.41 3.18 3.09
C ASN A 48 4.17 3.41 3.94
N GLY A 49 2.98 3.02 3.50
CA GLY A 49 1.73 3.20 4.25
C GLY A 49 1.76 2.56 5.62
N VAL A 50 2.29 1.34 5.70
CA VAL A 50 2.47 0.65 6.98
C VAL A 50 3.48 1.39 7.84
N LYS A 51 4.64 1.73 7.29
CA LYS A 51 5.71 2.39 8.03
C LYS A 51 5.29 3.76 8.55
N GLU A 52 4.82 4.63 7.67
CA GLU A 52 4.59 6.05 7.97
C GLU A 52 3.42 6.23 8.95
N ILE A 53 2.30 5.55 8.75
CA ILE A 53 1.11 5.73 9.61
C ILE A 53 1.39 5.21 11.03
N TYR A 54 1.95 4.00 11.17
CA TYR A 54 2.25 3.48 12.50
C TYR A 54 3.42 4.21 13.18
N SER A 55 4.41 4.70 12.41
CA SER A 55 5.50 5.50 12.96
C SER A 55 5.01 6.84 13.51
N GLU A 56 4.06 7.47 12.81
CA GLU A 56 3.40 8.68 13.28
C GLU A 56 2.58 8.41 14.55
N TYR A 57 1.79 7.33 14.57
CA TYR A 57 1.02 6.93 15.75
C TYR A 57 1.89 6.75 17.00
N VAL A 58 2.99 5.98 16.91
CA VAL A 58 3.86 5.74 18.07
C VAL A 58 4.64 6.99 18.49
N SER A 59 5.00 7.84 17.53
CA SER A 59 5.71 9.10 17.82
C SER A 59 4.86 10.06 18.66
N HIS A 60 3.54 10.05 18.47
CA HIS A 60 2.60 10.86 19.25
C HIS A 60 2.15 10.17 20.55
N GLY A 61 2.13 8.84 20.59
CA GLY A 61 1.55 8.07 21.70
C GLY A 61 2.54 7.51 22.72
N ALA A 62 3.84 7.44 22.43
CA ALA A 62 4.83 6.77 23.28
C ALA A 62 5.99 7.70 23.68
N SER A 63 6.73 7.32 24.73
CA SER A 63 7.99 7.98 25.07
C SER A 63 9.03 7.75 23.98
N LYS A 64 9.94 8.71 23.79
CA LYS A 64 10.93 8.68 22.71
C LYS A 64 11.68 7.33 22.58
N PRO A 65 12.22 6.72 23.65
CA PRO A 65 12.93 5.44 23.51
C PRO A 65 12.05 4.29 22.99
N VAL A 66 10.76 4.27 23.38
CA VAL A 66 9.81 3.25 22.94
C VAL A 66 9.40 3.49 21.48
N ALA A 67 9.15 4.76 21.12
CA ALA A 67 8.86 5.15 19.75
C ALA A 67 10.03 4.80 18.81
N ASP A 68 11.27 5.14 19.19
CA ASP A 68 12.47 4.86 18.40
C ASP A 68 12.62 3.34 18.15
N TYR A 69 12.38 2.50 19.16
CA TYR A 69 12.38 1.04 19.00
C TYR A 69 11.30 0.55 18.02
N ALA A 70 10.06 1.02 18.18
CA ALA A 70 8.96 0.63 17.32
C ALA A 70 9.18 1.07 15.86
N ILE A 71 9.64 2.30 15.64
CA ILE A 71 9.96 2.85 14.31
C ILE A 71 11.09 2.07 13.65
N ALA A 72 12.13 1.70 14.40
CA ALA A 72 13.21 0.86 13.91
C ALA A 72 12.67 -0.49 13.42
N HIS A 73 11.76 -1.13 14.17
CA HIS A 73 11.12 -2.37 13.76
C HIS A 73 10.23 -2.17 12.52
N LEU A 74 9.39 -1.13 12.50
CA LEU A 74 8.50 -0.82 11.38
C LEU A 74 9.28 -0.58 10.07
N SER A 75 10.46 0.02 10.17
CA SER A 75 11.32 0.31 9.01
C SER A 75 11.93 -0.95 8.36
N THR A 76 11.87 -2.10 9.03
CA THR A 76 12.34 -3.39 8.47
C THR A 76 11.29 -4.11 7.63
N ILE A 77 10.05 -3.64 7.64
CA ILE A 77 8.95 -4.29 6.93
C ILE A 77 9.13 -4.08 5.42
N GLN A 78 9.17 -5.18 4.68
CA GLN A 78 9.28 -5.18 3.22
C GLN A 78 8.28 -6.16 2.62
N ASN A 79 7.78 -5.85 1.42
CA ASN A 79 6.82 -6.66 0.68
C ASN A 79 5.63 -7.19 1.53
N PRO A 80 4.96 -6.35 2.34
CA PRO A 80 3.93 -6.81 3.25
C PRO A 80 2.67 -7.23 2.49
N LYS A 81 2.37 -8.53 2.53
CA LYS A 81 1.05 -9.08 2.18
C LYS A 81 0.01 -8.73 3.24
N ALA A 82 -1.26 -8.92 2.91
CA ALA A 82 -2.40 -8.61 3.78
C ALA A 82 -2.23 -9.17 5.21
N GLU A 83 -1.83 -10.43 5.37
CA GLU A 83 -1.61 -11.05 6.69
C GLU A 83 -0.52 -10.35 7.52
N LYS A 84 0.54 -9.85 6.86
CA LYS A 84 1.58 -9.11 7.56
C LYS A 84 1.05 -7.80 8.10
N ILE A 85 0.21 -7.10 7.32
CA ILE A 85 -0.45 -5.85 7.74
C ILE A 85 -1.40 -6.12 8.92
N LEU A 86 -2.19 -7.20 8.87
CA LEU A 86 -3.06 -7.64 9.98
C LEU A 86 -2.26 -7.97 11.25
N THR A 87 -1.13 -8.65 11.10
CA THR A 87 -0.22 -8.96 12.21
C THR A 87 0.29 -7.69 12.88
N ILE A 88 0.66 -6.68 12.09
CA ILE A 88 1.15 -5.40 12.61
C ILE A 88 0.02 -4.64 13.32
N ALA A 89 -1.15 -4.52 12.69
CA ALA A 89 -2.32 -3.90 13.32
C ALA A 89 -2.64 -4.56 14.68
N GLY A 90 -2.66 -5.89 14.70
CA GLY A 90 -2.91 -6.68 15.90
C GLY A 90 -1.83 -6.56 16.98
N SER A 91 -0.59 -6.25 16.60
CA SER A 91 0.49 -6.00 17.55
C SER A 91 0.31 -4.70 18.34
N PHE A 92 -0.44 -3.74 17.78
CA PHE A 92 -0.84 -2.52 18.48
C PHE A 92 -2.13 -2.71 19.26
N LYS A 93 -3.20 -3.19 18.61
CA LYS A 93 -4.49 -3.48 19.25
C LYS A 93 -5.19 -4.64 18.54
N LYS A 94 -5.76 -5.56 19.32
CA LYS A 94 -6.48 -6.72 18.78
C LYS A 94 -7.68 -6.30 17.94
N GLU A 95 -8.40 -5.29 18.40
CA GLU A 95 -9.60 -4.75 17.76
C GLU A 95 -9.29 -4.18 16.37
N TRP A 96 -8.11 -3.56 16.20
CA TRP A 96 -7.69 -3.03 14.90
C TRP A 96 -7.48 -4.14 13.87
N ARG A 97 -6.88 -5.27 14.29
CA ARG A 97 -6.75 -6.45 13.43
C ARG A 97 -8.13 -6.97 13.04
N GLU A 98 -9.02 -7.17 13.99
CA GLU A 98 -10.36 -7.76 13.74
C GLU A 98 -11.20 -6.90 12.79
N GLU A 99 -11.17 -5.57 12.96
CA GLU A 99 -11.87 -4.64 12.06
C GLU A 99 -11.24 -4.63 10.66
N LEU A 100 -9.91 -4.56 10.60
CA LEU A 100 -9.17 -4.55 9.33
C LEU A 100 -9.34 -5.86 8.57
N GLU A 101 -9.36 -7.00 9.26
CA GLU A 101 -9.56 -8.33 8.66
C GLU A 101 -10.92 -8.41 7.97
N LYS A 102 -12.00 -8.02 8.66
CA LYS A 102 -13.34 -7.94 8.07
C LYS A 102 -13.38 -6.99 6.87
N TYR A 103 -12.68 -5.86 6.96
CA TYR A 103 -12.63 -4.90 5.86
C TYR A 103 -11.87 -5.45 4.64
N LEU A 104 -10.82 -6.25 4.86
CA LEU A 104 -10.02 -6.86 3.80
C LEU A 104 -10.75 -8.00 3.07
N GLU A 105 -11.64 -8.71 3.76
CA GLU A 105 -12.47 -9.77 3.18
C GLU A 105 -13.52 -9.24 2.19
N ASP A 106 -13.91 -7.97 2.34
CA ASP A 106 -14.87 -7.32 1.46
C ASP A 106 -14.22 -6.70 0.21
N ASP A 107 -14.97 -6.66 -0.89
CA ASP A 107 -14.60 -6.06 -2.18
C ASP A 107 -13.19 -6.46 -2.67
N GLY A 108 -12.73 -7.68 -2.43
CA GLY A 108 -11.43 -8.18 -2.91
C GLY A 108 -10.23 -7.29 -2.51
N ARG A 109 -10.31 -6.59 -1.37
CA ARG A 109 -9.24 -5.69 -0.88
C ARG A 109 -7.98 -6.46 -0.50
N LYS A 110 -8.15 -7.63 0.11
CA LYS A 110 -7.05 -8.58 0.37
C LYS A 110 -6.31 -8.95 -0.91
N ASP A 111 -7.06 -9.34 -1.95
CA ASP A 111 -6.49 -9.75 -3.23
C ASP A 111 -5.73 -8.61 -3.90
N ALA A 112 -6.18 -7.36 -3.75
CA ALA A 112 -5.47 -6.20 -4.29
C ALA A 112 -4.06 -6.06 -3.71
N ILE A 113 -3.91 -6.13 -2.38
CA ILE A 113 -2.60 -6.08 -1.71
C ILE A 113 -1.73 -7.26 -2.16
N ASP A 114 -2.26 -8.47 -2.03
CA ASP A 114 -1.50 -9.69 -2.27
C ASP A 114 -1.05 -9.80 -3.73
N SER A 115 -1.91 -9.36 -4.66
CA SER A 115 -1.59 -9.31 -6.08
C SER A 115 -0.50 -8.28 -6.39
N ILE A 116 -0.57 -7.06 -5.85
CA ILE A 116 0.48 -6.05 -6.08
C ILE A 116 1.84 -6.53 -5.56
N MET A 117 1.87 -7.10 -4.34
CA MET A 117 3.10 -7.65 -3.76
C MET A 117 3.65 -8.82 -4.58
N ALA A 118 2.78 -9.75 -5.00
CA ALA A 118 3.18 -10.88 -5.83
C ALA A 118 3.72 -10.44 -7.20
N ASN A 119 3.03 -9.50 -7.86
CA ASN A 119 3.42 -9.00 -9.17
C ASN A 119 4.72 -8.19 -9.11
N ARG A 120 4.91 -7.34 -8.10
CA ARG A 120 6.20 -6.66 -7.85
C ARG A 120 7.34 -7.67 -7.78
N HIS A 121 7.15 -8.76 -7.03
CA HIS A 121 8.16 -9.80 -6.90
C HIS A 121 8.48 -10.46 -8.25
N GLN A 122 7.48 -10.80 -9.05
CA GLN A 122 7.71 -11.36 -10.40
C GLN A 122 8.40 -10.36 -11.35
N ILE A 123 7.98 -9.10 -11.35
CA ILE A 123 8.57 -8.03 -12.17
C ILE A 123 10.05 -7.82 -11.81
N ALA A 124 10.37 -7.78 -10.52
CA ALA A 124 11.76 -7.64 -10.05
C ALA A 124 12.65 -8.83 -10.48
N HIS A 125 12.06 -10.01 -10.69
CA HIS A 125 12.73 -11.18 -11.25
C HIS A 125 12.72 -11.23 -12.79
N GLY A 126 12.26 -10.18 -13.47
CA GLY A 126 12.25 -10.09 -14.92
C GLY A 126 11.19 -10.98 -15.59
N LYS A 127 10.20 -11.47 -14.84
CA LYS A 127 9.14 -12.30 -15.40
C LYS A 127 8.02 -11.45 -15.97
N ASP A 128 7.33 -12.02 -16.97
CA ASP A 128 6.13 -11.40 -17.47
C ASP A 128 4.96 -11.57 -16.49
N VAL A 129 4.12 -10.55 -16.42
CA VAL A 129 2.94 -10.48 -15.56
C VAL A 129 1.78 -9.97 -16.40
N GLY A 130 0.71 -10.76 -16.51
CA GLY A 130 -0.49 -10.44 -17.29
C GLY A 130 -1.40 -9.41 -16.60
N ILE A 131 -0.83 -8.28 -16.18
CA ILE A 131 -1.55 -7.19 -15.51
C ILE A 131 -1.86 -6.06 -16.48
N THR A 132 -3.04 -5.45 -16.31
CA THR A 132 -3.45 -4.29 -17.10
C THR A 132 -3.36 -3.01 -16.29
N LEU A 133 -3.19 -1.88 -16.98
CA LEU A 133 -3.15 -0.56 -16.35
C LEU A 133 -4.42 -0.28 -15.53
N VAL A 134 -5.58 -0.66 -16.09
CA VAL A 134 -6.89 -0.54 -15.43
C VAL A 134 -6.92 -1.34 -14.13
N ARG A 135 -6.46 -2.60 -14.15
CA ARG A 135 -6.47 -3.47 -12.97
C ARG A 135 -5.57 -2.96 -11.86
N ILE A 136 -4.39 -2.45 -12.21
CA ILE A 136 -3.47 -1.86 -11.22
C ILE A 136 -4.07 -0.59 -10.60
N HIS A 137 -4.79 0.21 -11.37
CA HIS A 137 -5.49 1.38 -10.85
C HIS A 137 -6.66 0.99 -9.92
N GLU A 138 -7.44 -0.05 -10.26
CA GLU A 138 -8.48 -0.60 -9.36
C GLU A 138 -7.89 -1.07 -8.03
N PHE A 139 -6.81 -1.86 -8.08
CA PHE A 139 -6.11 -2.32 -6.88
C PHE A 139 -5.56 -1.16 -6.06
N PHE A 140 -4.99 -0.16 -6.72
CA PHE A 140 -4.50 1.04 -6.04
C PHE A 140 -5.61 1.75 -5.25
N LYS A 141 -6.79 1.96 -5.83
CA LYS A 141 -7.92 2.59 -5.12
C LYS A 141 -8.33 1.79 -3.88
N LYS A 142 -8.43 0.47 -4.00
CA LYS A 142 -8.74 -0.42 -2.88
C LYS A 142 -7.68 -0.32 -1.77
N ILE A 143 -6.41 -0.32 -2.15
CA ILE A 143 -5.28 -0.14 -1.24
C ILE A 143 -5.35 1.20 -0.51
N VAL A 144 -5.68 2.29 -1.22
CA VAL A 144 -5.87 3.62 -0.62
C VAL A 144 -6.96 3.60 0.45
N ASP A 145 -8.08 2.94 0.19
CA ASP A 145 -9.17 2.85 1.16
C ASP A 145 -8.79 2.01 2.40
N ILE A 146 -8.00 0.95 2.23
CA ILE A 146 -7.42 0.18 3.33
C ILE A 146 -6.55 1.08 4.22
N PHE A 147 -5.66 1.89 3.63
CA PHE A 147 -4.80 2.77 4.43
C PHE A 147 -5.56 3.95 5.06
N LYS A 148 -6.68 4.39 4.50
CA LYS A 148 -7.58 5.35 5.17
C LYS A 148 -8.19 4.74 6.44
N LEU A 149 -8.58 3.47 6.41
CA LEU A 149 -9.08 2.77 7.62
C LEU A 149 -7.98 2.66 8.67
N ILE A 150 -6.75 2.28 8.29
CA ILE A 150 -5.61 2.19 9.21
C ILE A 150 -5.29 3.58 9.83
N GLU A 151 -5.33 4.63 9.01
CA GLU A 151 -5.15 6.02 9.47
C GLU A 151 -6.23 6.41 10.49
N GLN A 152 -7.50 6.09 10.21
CA GLN A 152 -8.61 6.30 11.13
C GLN A 152 -8.43 5.55 12.46
N GLN A 153 -8.00 4.29 12.42
CA GLN A 153 -7.73 3.50 13.62
C GLN A 153 -6.65 4.14 14.51
N CYS A 154 -5.62 4.71 13.89
CA CYS A 154 -4.53 5.40 14.58
C CYS A 154 -4.92 6.78 15.13
N GLY A 155 -6.14 7.27 14.85
CA GLY A 155 -6.57 8.61 15.22
C GLY A 155 -5.81 9.72 14.47
N ALA A 156 -5.14 9.34 13.37
CA ALA A 156 -4.51 10.28 12.45
C ALA A 156 -5.60 10.97 11.64
#